data_AF-A0A2D6DI11-F1
#
_entry.id   AF-A0A2D6DI11-F1
#
_cell.length_a   1.000
_cell.length_b   1.000
_cell.length_c   1.000
_cell.angle_alpha   90.00
_cell.angle_beta   90.00
_cell.angle_gamma   90.00
#
_symmetry.space_group_name_H-M   'P 1'
#
loop_
_entity.id
_entity.type
_entity.pdbx_description
1 polymer ?
#
loop_
_entity_poly.entity_id
_entity_poly.type
_entity_poly.pdbx_seq_one_letter_code
_entity_poly.pdbx_strand_id
1 'polypeptide(L)'
;MAVAEIMSRLAGAFNADAADDLDATFQFKIDGDDDFYISIADENCTAAVGEHDDPDITMIMDVDTLKAIVSGELDGMQAFMTGRLQAEGDVMLGTQIGQLFDLD
;
A
#
# COMPACT_ATOMS: atom_id res chain seq x y z
N MET A 1 4.21 -14.88 -4.27
CA MET A 1 4.49 -14.07 -3.07
C MET A 1 3.30 -14.17 -2.15
N ALA A 2 3.54 -14.46 -0.86
CA ALA A 2 2.53 -14.35 0.17
C ALA A 2 2.41 -12.89 0.66
N VAL A 3 1.29 -12.50 1.29
CA VAL A 3 1.12 -11.15 1.84
C VAL A 3 2.26 -10.74 2.76
N ALA A 4 2.75 -11.64 3.62
CA ALA A 4 3.89 -11.37 4.51
C ALA A 4 5.18 -10.99 3.74
N GLU A 5 5.42 -11.57 2.56
CA GLU A 5 6.57 -11.24 1.71
C GLU A 5 6.39 -9.86 1.07
N ILE A 6 5.17 -9.52 0.66
CA ILE A 6 4.82 -8.21 0.11
C ILE A 6 5.00 -7.12 1.17
N MET A 7 4.50 -7.35 2.39
CA MET A 7 4.68 -6.45 3.53
C MET A 7 6.16 -6.20 3.81
N SER A 8 6.97 -7.26 3.86
CA SER A 8 8.41 -7.14 4.09
C SER A 8 9.11 -6.37 2.96
N ARG A 9 8.66 -6.55 1.72
CA ARG A 9 9.22 -5.83 0.56
C ARG A 9 8.86 -4.35 0.60
N LEU A 10 7.61 -4.02 0.89
CA LEU A 10 7.16 -2.62 1.04
C LEU A 10 7.89 -1.92 2.19
N ALA A 11 7.92 -2.52 3.39
CA ALA A 11 8.64 -1.93 4.52
C ALA A 11 10.14 -1.73 4.24
N GLY A 12 10.77 -2.64 3.49
CA GLY A 12 12.18 -2.51 3.09
C GLY A 12 12.44 -1.54 1.93
N ALA A 13 11.43 -1.24 1.13
CA ALA A 13 11.51 -0.31 0.00
C ALA A 13 11.16 1.14 0.38
N PHE A 14 10.77 1.39 1.64
CA PHE A 14 10.35 2.71 2.08
C PHE A 14 11.48 3.74 1.96
N ASN A 15 11.18 4.84 1.28
CA ASN A 15 12.05 5.98 1.11
C ASN A 15 11.61 7.12 2.03
N ALA A 16 12.28 7.25 3.17
CA ALA A 16 11.99 8.30 4.14
C ALA A 16 12.15 9.72 3.58
N ASP A 17 13.11 9.94 2.67
CA ASP A 17 13.31 11.26 2.04
C ASP A 17 12.12 11.65 1.14
N ALA A 18 11.41 10.67 0.58
CA ALA A 18 10.20 10.89 -0.23
C ALA A 18 8.94 11.13 0.61
N ALA A 19 8.99 10.85 1.92
CA ALA A 19 7.84 10.96 2.80
C ALA A 19 7.54 12.40 3.26
N ASP A 20 8.50 13.33 3.24
CA ASP A 20 8.32 14.78 3.52
C ASP A 20 7.33 15.08 4.67
N ASP A 21 7.63 14.56 5.87
CA ASP A 21 6.80 14.66 7.10
C ASP A 21 5.41 13.99 7.04
N LEU A 22 5.17 13.07 6.11
CA LEU A 22 3.92 12.32 6.04
C LEU A 22 3.67 11.49 7.31
N ASP A 23 2.49 11.69 7.90
CA ASP A 23 1.90 10.82 8.91
C ASP A 23 0.60 10.26 8.32
N ALA A 24 0.59 8.98 7.98
CA ALA A 24 -0.53 8.34 7.31
C ALA A 24 -0.55 6.83 7.49
N THR A 25 -1.75 6.27 7.60
CA THR A 25 -2.01 4.84 7.64
C THR A 25 -2.75 4.37 6.39
N PHE A 26 -2.11 3.45 5.68
CA PHE A 26 -2.58 2.81 4.46
C PHE A 26 -3.10 1.41 4.79
N GLN A 27 -4.41 1.22 4.72
CA GLN A 27 -5.02 -0.10 4.83
C GLN A 27 -5.03 -0.79 3.47
N PHE A 28 -4.69 -2.08 3.46
CA PHE A 28 -4.84 -2.96 2.31
C PHE A 28 -5.84 -4.07 2.66
N LYS A 29 -6.95 -4.12 1.94
CA LYS A 29 -7.95 -5.19 2.02
C LYS A 29 -7.78 -6.11 0.83
N ILE A 30 -7.39 -7.35 1.08
CA ILE A 30 -6.98 -8.28 0.04
C ILE A 30 -8.02 -9.38 -0.11
N ASP A 31 -8.79 -9.29 -1.19
CA ASP A 31 -9.78 -10.32 -1.50
C ASP A 31 -9.08 -11.67 -1.73
N GLY A 32 -9.35 -12.62 -0.84
CA GLY A 32 -8.83 -13.98 -0.90
C GLY A 32 -7.49 -14.21 -0.19
N ASP A 33 -6.99 -13.26 0.60
CA ASP A 33 -5.78 -13.41 1.44
C ASP A 33 -5.94 -12.60 2.75
N ASP A 34 -4.88 -12.53 3.57
CA ASP A 34 -4.87 -11.73 4.81
C ASP A 34 -4.77 -10.23 4.51
N ASP A 35 -5.58 -9.43 5.21
CA ASP A 35 -5.49 -7.98 5.23
C ASP A 35 -4.22 -7.53 5.97
N PHE A 36 -3.73 -6.34 5.63
CA PHE A 36 -2.61 -5.71 6.33
C PHE A 36 -2.67 -4.20 6.19
N TYR A 37 -1.90 -3.51 7.03
CA TYR A 37 -1.76 -2.06 6.93
C TYR A 37 -0.30 -1.64 7.04
N ILE A 38 -0.02 -0.47 6.49
CA ILE A 38 1.25 0.23 6.61
C ILE A 38 0.98 1.57 7.29
N SER A 39 1.70 1.85 8.37
CA SER A 39 1.67 3.16 9.04
C SER A 39 3.01 3.83 8.86
N ILE A 40 2.97 5.07 8.37
CA ILE A 40 4.10 5.97 8.24
C ILE A 40 3.91 7.06 9.27
N ALA A 41 4.88 7.22 10.16
CA ALA A 41 4.90 8.27 11.19
C ALA A 41 6.34 8.53 11.60
N ASP A 42 6.68 9.79 11.90
CA ASP A 42 8.03 10.20 12.33
C ASP A 42 9.13 9.67 11.39
N GLU A 43 8.93 9.76 10.06
CA GLU A 43 9.84 9.23 9.02
C GLU A 43 10.11 7.71 9.12
N ASN A 44 9.28 6.97 9.85
CA ASN A 44 9.38 5.52 9.98
C ASN A 44 8.19 4.85 9.29
N CYS A 45 8.44 3.71 8.66
CA CYS A 45 7.42 2.87 8.06
C CYS A 45 7.29 1.55 8.82
N THR A 46 6.07 1.20 9.21
CA THR A 46 5.75 -0.05 9.91
C THR A 46 4.66 -0.79 9.16
N ALA A 47 4.75 -2.12 9.11
CA ALA A 47 3.74 -2.97 8.49
C ALA A 47 3.22 -3.99 9.50
N ALA A 48 1.90 -4.20 9.54
CA ALA A 48 1.26 -5.15 10.45
C ALA A 48 0.09 -5.87 9.76
N VAL A 49 -0.12 -7.13 10.16
CA VAL A 49 -1.20 -7.96 9.63
C VAL A 49 -2.51 -7.60 10.34
N GLY A 50 -3.61 -7.57 9.57
CA GLY A 50 -4.95 -7.25 10.04
C GLY A 50 -5.47 -5.90 9.52
N GLU A 51 -6.50 -5.42 10.19
CA GLU A 51 -7.15 -4.14 9.90
C GLU A 51 -6.76 -3.08 10.93
N HIS A 52 -6.51 -1.85 10.48
CA HIS A 52 -6.38 -0.68 11.35
C HIS A 52 -7.76 -0.06 11.63
N ASP A 53 -8.00 0.39 12.85
CA ASP A 53 -9.31 0.93 13.26
C ASP A 53 -9.66 2.27 12.60
N ASP A 54 -8.64 3.05 12.24
CA ASP A 54 -8.78 4.40 11.65
C ASP A 54 -7.71 4.62 10.56
N PRO A 55 -7.86 4.04 9.36
CA PRO A 55 -6.93 4.26 8.25
C PRO A 55 -7.29 5.52 7.47
N ASP A 56 -6.27 6.28 7.04
CA ASP A 56 -6.46 7.47 6.19
C ASP A 56 -6.90 7.10 4.77
N ILE A 57 -6.44 5.95 4.29
CA ILE A 57 -6.86 5.36 3.02
C ILE A 57 -6.99 3.84 3.13
N THR A 58 -8.03 3.29 2.50
CA THR A 58 -8.22 1.85 2.33
C THR A 58 -8.16 1.48 0.85
N MET A 59 -7.25 0.57 0.52
CA MET A 59 -7.04 0.01 -0.82
C MET A 59 -7.59 -1.41 -0.87
N ILE A 60 -8.59 -1.64 -1.70
CA ILE A 60 -9.29 -2.91 -1.84
C ILE A 60 -8.94 -3.51 -3.19
N MET A 61 -8.39 -4.72 -3.21
CA MET A 61 -8.00 -5.43 -4.44
C MET A 61 -7.86 -6.93 -4.21
N ASP A 62 -7.77 -7.73 -5.26
CA ASP A 62 -7.37 -9.13 -5.15
C ASP A 62 -5.85 -9.29 -5.00
N VAL A 63 -5.43 -10.47 -4.50
CA VAL A 63 -4.01 -10.78 -4.27
C VAL A 63 -3.17 -10.73 -5.56
N ASP A 64 -3.77 -11.02 -6.72
CA ASP A 64 -3.04 -11.04 -7.99
C ASP A 64 -2.80 -9.62 -8.53
N THR A 65 -3.73 -8.69 -8.30
CA THR A 65 -3.58 -7.26 -8.56
C THR A 65 -2.51 -6.67 -7.67
N LEU A 66 -2.51 -6.97 -6.36
CA LEU A 66 -1.46 -6.53 -5.44
C LEU A 66 -0.07 -6.99 -5.91
N LYS A 67 0.07 -8.28 -6.26
CA LYS A 67 1.35 -8.82 -6.76
C LYS A 67 1.82 -8.10 -8.02
N ALA A 68 0.92 -7.87 -8.97
CA ALA A 68 1.25 -7.20 -10.23
C ALA A 68 1.68 -5.73 -10.00
N ILE A 69 1.07 -5.04 -9.03
CA ILE A 69 1.48 -3.69 -8.64
C ILE A 69 2.87 -3.69 -8.01
N VAL A 70 3.09 -4.57 -7.02
CA VAL A 70 4.37 -4.64 -6.29
C VAL A 70 5.53 -5.13 -7.17
N SER A 71 5.24 -5.91 -8.23
CA SER A 71 6.24 -6.32 -9.21
C SER A 71 6.47 -5.30 -10.33
N GLY A 72 5.67 -4.23 -10.40
CA GLY A 72 5.70 -3.24 -11.49
C GLY A 72 5.06 -3.71 -12.80
N GLU A 73 4.42 -4.89 -12.82
CA GLU A 73 3.72 -5.40 -14.01
C GLU A 73 2.41 -4.64 -14.29
N LEU A 74 1.80 -4.06 -13.26
CA LEU A 74 0.59 -3.26 -13.33
C LEU A 74 0.78 -1.94 -12.60
N ASP A 75 0.54 -0.83 -13.27
CA ASP A 75 0.52 0.47 -12.61
C ASP A 75 -0.70 0.63 -11.69
N GLY A 76 -0.51 1.19 -10.49
CA GLY A 76 -1.57 1.36 -9.49
C GLY A 76 -2.72 2.26 -9.97
N MET A 77 -2.41 3.31 -10.73
CA MET A 77 -3.44 4.18 -11.32
C MET A 77 -4.22 3.45 -12.41
N GLN A 78 -3.55 2.62 -13.21
CA GLN A 78 -4.23 1.73 -14.16
C GLN A 78 -5.13 0.71 -13.46
N ALA A 79 -4.68 0.10 -12.36
CA ALA A 79 -5.49 -0.80 -11.55
C ALA A 79 -6.75 -0.10 -11.03
N PHE A 80 -6.62 1.15 -10.58
CA PHE A 80 -7.74 1.96 -10.11
C PHE A 80 -8.73 2.30 -11.22
N MET A 81 -8.25 2.82 -12.35
CA MET A 81 -9.11 3.17 -13.49
C MET A 81 -9.87 1.97 -14.08
N THR A 82 -9.29 0.77 -13.97
CA THR A 82 -9.91 -0.49 -14.44
C THR A 82 -10.83 -1.14 -13.41
N GLY A 83 -10.91 -0.58 -12.20
CA GLY A 83 -11.72 -1.11 -11.09
C GLY A 83 -11.14 -2.35 -10.41
N ARG A 84 -9.87 -2.69 -10.68
CA ARG A 84 -9.15 -3.78 -10.01
C ARG A 84 -8.62 -3.37 -8.63
N LEU A 85 -8.41 -2.06 -8.47
CA LEU A 85 -8.10 -1.42 -7.20
C LEU A 85 -9.23 -0.43 -6.90
N GLN A 86 -9.82 -0.53 -5.73
CA GLN A 86 -10.70 0.49 -5.18
C GLN A 86 -9.97 1.22 -4.04
N ALA A 87 -10.19 2.52 -3.94
CA ALA A 87 -9.62 3.35 -2.88
C ALA A 87 -10.74 4.11 -2.16
N GLU A 88 -10.73 4.05 -0.84
CA GLU A 88 -11.66 4.74 0.05
C GLU A 88 -10.88 5.59 1.05
N GLY A 89 -11.41 6.76 1.45
CA GLY A 89 -10.68 7.72 2.29
C GLY A 89 -9.95 8.78 1.45
N ASP A 90 -8.74 9.17 1.87
CA ASP A 90 -7.94 10.15 1.14
C ASP A 90 -7.22 9.52 -0.05
N VAL A 91 -7.88 9.56 -1.21
CA VAL A 91 -7.37 9.04 -2.48
C VAL A 91 -6.07 9.72 -2.92
N MET A 92 -5.78 10.95 -2.44
CA MET A 92 -4.50 11.60 -2.75
C MET A 92 -3.32 10.82 -2.19
N LEU A 93 -3.46 10.25 -0.99
CA LEU A 93 -2.46 9.36 -0.40
C LEU A 93 -2.18 8.15 -1.29
N GLY A 94 -3.22 7.59 -1.95
CA GLY A 94 -3.07 6.50 -2.90
C GLY A 94 -2.25 6.86 -4.15
N THR A 95 -2.15 8.14 -4.50
CA THR A 95 -1.26 8.60 -5.59
C THR A 95 0.17 8.86 -5.10
N GLN A 96 0.33 9.20 -3.82
CA GLN A 96 1.64 9.41 -3.20
C GLN A 96 2.32 8.09 -2.85
N ILE A 97 1.57 7.05 -2.49
CA ILE A 97 2.13 5.78 -2.01
C ILE A 97 3.17 5.19 -2.97
N GLY A 98 2.95 5.26 -4.28
CA GLY A 98 3.90 4.76 -5.27
C GLY A 98 5.24 5.49 -5.29
N GLN A 99 5.31 6.71 -4.76
CA GLN A 99 6.53 7.51 -4.63
C GLN A 99 7.24 7.29 -3.29
N LEU A 100 6.53 6.73 -2.30
CA LEU A 100 7.08 6.44 -0.97
C LEU A 100 7.92 5.15 -0.94
N PHE A 101 7.81 4.31 -1.97
CA PHE A 101 8.46 3.02 -2.04
C PHE A 101 9.27 2.88 -3.33
N ASP A 102 10.58 2.70 -3.19
CA ASP A 102 11.51 2.42 -4.29
C ASP A 102 11.42 0.92 -4.62
N LEU A 103 10.45 0.54 -5.46
CA LEU A 103 10.16 -0.85 -5.84
C LEU A 103 10.99 -1.39 -7.02
N ASP A 104 12.01 -0.63 -7.46
CA ASP A 104 12.94 -0.95 -8.56
C ASP A 104 13.78 -2.22 -8.35
#